data_AF-A0A959CH08-F1
#
_entry.id   AF-A0A959CH08-F1
#
_cell.length_a   1.000
_cell.length_b   1.000
_cell.length_c   1.000
_cell.angle_alpha   90.00
_cell.angle_beta   90.00
_cell.angle_gamma   90.00
#
_symmetry.space_group_name_H-M   'P 1'
#
loop_
_entity.id
_entity.type
_entity.pdbx_description
1 polymer ?
#
loop_
_entity_poly.entity_id
_entity_poly.type
_entity_poly.pdbx_seq_one_letter_code
_entity_poly.pdbx_strand_id
1 'polypeptide(L)' 'MQVDFTTEEAGYLEIWLVPAAGGPDVLAHSEYLASPGSYQKNLSTSQVPAGTHYLALCLDGETIAETVIKQ' A
#
# COMPACT_ATOMS: atom_id res chain seq x y z
N MET A 1 -4.59 5.35 -8.67
CA MET A 1 -5.54 4.73 -7.71
C MET A 1 -5.45 5.51 -6.40
N GLN A 2 -6.56 5.73 -5.72
CA GLN A 2 -6.57 6.43 -4.44
C GLN A 2 -6.75 5.41 -3.30
N VAL A 3 -5.97 5.58 -2.23
CA VAL A 3 -6.03 4.77 -1.00
C VAL A 3 -6.23 5.71 0.17
N ASP A 4 -7.27 5.46 0.96
CA ASP A 4 -7.58 6.19 2.19
C ASP A 4 -7.43 5.23 3.37
N PHE A 5 -6.71 5.63 4.41
CA PHE A 5 -6.50 4.83 5.62
C PHE A 5 -6.31 5.71 6.85
N THR A 6 -6.44 5.11 8.03
CA THR A 6 -6.16 5.76 9.31
C THR A 6 -5.15 4.92 10.07
N THR A 7 -4.22 5.57 10.74
CA THR A 7 -3.28 4.94 11.67
C THR A 7 -3.35 5.63 13.03
N GLU A 8 -3.26 4.84 14.10
CA GLU A 8 -3.15 5.33 15.48
C GLU A 8 -1.70 5.65 15.88
N GLU A 9 -0.74 5.33 15.00
CA GLU A 9 0.69 5.46 15.25
C GLU A 9 1.39 6.25 14.14
N ALA A 10 2.48 6.92 14.51
CA ALA A 10 3.47 7.47 13.58
C ALA A 10 4.47 6.37 13.20
N GLY A 11 5.06 6.44 12.01
CA GLY A 11 5.97 5.39 11.55
C GLY A 11 6.30 5.47 10.07
N TYR A 12 7.12 4.56 9.60
CA TYR A 12 7.44 4.42 8.18
C TYR A 12 6.35 3.59 7.49
N LEU A 13 5.56 4.26 6.65
CA LEU A 13 4.53 3.65 5.84
C LEU A 13 5.14 3.15 4.53
N GLU A 14 4.84 1.90 4.19
CA GLU A 14 5.05 1.33 2.87
C GLU A 14 3.72 0.80 2.34
N ILE A 15 3.50 0.97 1.04
CA ILE A 15 2.33 0.39 0.36
C ILE A 15 2.85 -0.52 -0.74
N TRP A 16 2.52 -1.79 -0.62
CA TRP A 16 2.97 -2.87 -1.49
C TRP A 16 1.83 -3.36 -2.38
N LEU A 17 2.19 -3.79 -3.58
CA LEU A 17 1.31 -4.47 -4.53
C LEU A 17 1.89 -5.87 -4.81
N VAL A 18 1.16 -6.88 -4.36
CA VAL A 18 1.56 -8.30 -4.41
C VAL A 18 0.71 -9.01 -5.47
N PRO A 19 1.27 -9.51 -6.57
CA PRO A 19 0.51 -10.20 -7.60
C PRO A 19 -0.13 -11.49 -7.09
N ALA A 20 -1.45 -11.65 -7.22
CA ALA A 20 -2.15 -12.85 -6.75
C ALA A 20 -1.78 -14.12 -7.53
N ALA A 21 -1.30 -13.96 -8.77
CA ALA A 21 -0.81 -15.05 -9.60
C ALA A 21 0.64 -15.49 -9.24
N GLY A 22 1.25 -14.86 -8.24
CA GLY A 22 2.68 -14.97 -7.95
C GLY A 22 3.51 -14.05 -8.85
N GLY A 23 4.68 -13.64 -8.35
CA GLY A 23 5.55 -12.68 -9.03
C GLY A 23 6.31 -11.82 -8.00
N PRO A 24 7.12 -10.86 -8.48
CA PRO A 24 7.79 -9.92 -7.60
C PRO A 24 6.78 -8.91 -7.02
N ASP A 25 6.93 -8.63 -5.73
CA ASP A 25 6.19 -7.56 -5.08
C ASP A 25 6.66 -6.20 -5.59
N VAL A 26 5.72 -5.26 -5.73
CA VAL A 26 5.99 -3.91 -6.20
C VAL A 26 5.76 -2.94 -5.06
N LEU A 27 6.81 -2.21 -4.65
CA LEU A 27 6.67 -1.08 -3.73
C LEU A 27 5.99 0.07 -4.49
N ALA A 28 4.73 0.33 -4.18
CA ALA A 28 3.95 1.37 -4.82
C ALA A 28 4.19 2.75 -4.20
N HIS A 29 4.48 2.80 -2.90
CA HIS A 29 4.71 4.04 -2.16
C HIS A 29 5.48 3.79 -0.86
N SER A 30 6.30 4.75 -0.44
CA SER A 30 6.92 4.75 0.89
C SER A 30 7.07 6.17 1.42
N GLU A 31 6.80 6.38 2.70
CA GLU A 31 7.01 7.67 3.37
C GLU A 31 7.05 7.51 4.89
N TYR A 32 7.60 8.51 5.58
CA TYR A 32 7.47 8.61 7.03
C TYR A 32 6.23 9.43 7.41
N LEU A 33 5.32 8.84 8.18
CA LEU A 33 4.17 9.50 8.78
C LEU A 33 4.58 10.06 10.15
N ALA A 34 4.62 11.38 10.27
CA ALA A 34 5.11 12.04 11.50
C ALA A 34 4.11 12.03 12.67
N SER A 35 2.85 11.65 12.42
CA SER A 35 1.80 11.62 13.44
C SER A 35 0.73 10.57 13.12
N PRO A 36 -0.04 10.12 14.12
CA PRO A 36 -1.30 9.42 13.89
C PRO A 36 -2.28 10.28 13.09
N GLY A 37 -3.22 9.65 12.40
CA GLY A 37 -4.28 10.35 11.68
C GLY A 37 -4.80 9.61 10.45
N SER A 38 -5.69 10.30 9.73
CA SER A 38 -6.22 9.81 8.45
C SER A 38 -5.41 10.39 7.29
N TYR A 39 -5.08 9.51 6.36
CA TYR A 39 -4.22 9.80 5.22
C TYR A 39 -4.88 9.36 3.93
N GLN A 40 -4.59 10.13 2.88
CA GLN A 40 -5.00 9.83 1.51
C GLN A 40 -3.74 9.79 0.64
N LYS A 41 -3.58 8.72 -0.13
CA LYS A 41 -2.44 8.50 -1.03
C LYS A 41 -2.89 8.17 -2.42
N ASN A 42 -2.30 8.87 -3.39
CA ASN A 42 -2.50 8.61 -4.81
C ASN A 42 -1.35 7.74 -5.30
N LEU A 43 -1.68 6.50 -5.62
CA LEU A 43 -0.75 5.51 -6.13
C LEU A 43 -0.75 5.51 -7.65
N SER A 44 0.43 5.56 -8.23
CA SER A 44 0.63 5.29 -9.65
C SER A 44 0.71 3.78 -9.87
N THR A 45 -0.21 3.23 -10.66
CA THR A 45 -0.24 1.80 -10.99
C THR A 45 0.22 1.52 -12.42
N SER A 46 0.74 2.51 -13.13
CA SER A 46 1.14 2.37 -14.55
C SER A 46 2.26 1.35 -14.79
N GLN A 47 3.06 1.04 -13.76
CA GLN A 47 4.13 0.04 -13.83
C GLN A 47 3.70 -1.32 -13.27
N VAL A 48 2.46 -1.43 -12.79
CA VAL A 48 1.92 -2.65 -12.20
C VAL A 48 1.38 -3.52 -13.34
N PRO A 49 1.79 -4.79 -13.43
CA PRO A 49 1.22 -5.70 -14.42
C PRO A 49 -0.30 -5.78 -14.32
N ALA A 50 -0.99 -6.03 -15.43
CA ALA A 50 -2.43 -6.27 -15.40
C ALA A 50 -2.76 -7.53 -14.61
N GLY A 51 -3.88 -7.53 -13.88
CA GLY A 51 -4.34 -8.67 -13.10
C GLY A 51 -4.73 -8.34 -11.67
N THR A 52 -5.03 -9.40 -10.91
CA THR A 52 -5.41 -9.30 -9.49
C THR A 52 -4.16 -9.13 -8.63
N HIS A 53 -4.16 -8.12 -7.78
CA HIS A 53 -3.10 -7.83 -6.82
C HIS A 53 -3.70 -7.67 -5.42
N TYR A 54 -2.96 -8.09 -4.40
CA TYR A 54 -3.18 -7.65 -3.03
C TYR A 54 -2.45 -6.34 -2.82
N LEU A 55 -3.16 -5.35 -2.31
CA LEU A 55 -2.59 -4.11 -1.84
C LEU A 55 -2.44 -4.21 -0.32
N ALA A 56 -1.21 -4.14 0.17
CA ALA A 56 -0.89 -4.21 1.59
C ALA A 56 -0.30 -2.88 2.06
N LEU A 57 -0.85 -2.31 3.12
CA LEU A 57 -0.30 -1.15 3.82
C LEU A 57 0.47 -1.68 5.03
N CYS A 58 1.76 -1.38 5.07
CA CYS A 58 2.63 -1.75 6.16
C CYS A 58 3.11 -0.49 6.88
N LEU A 59 2.99 -0.45 8.22
CA LEU A 59 3.56 0.59 9.06
C LEU A 59 4.66 -0.03 9.91
N ASP A 60 5.89 0.46 9.78
CA ASP A 60 7.08 -0.07 10.45
C ASP A 60 7.25 -1.60 10.30
N GLY A 61 6.81 -2.14 9.14
CA GLY A 61 6.87 -3.55 8.81
C GLY A 61 5.64 -4.38 9.22
N GLU A 62 4.66 -3.80 9.93
CA GLU A 62 3.40 -4.47 10.28
C GLU A 62 2.28 -4.12 9.30
N THR A 63 1.59 -5.13 8.76
CA THR A 63 0.45 -4.92 7.87
C THR A 63 -0.76 -4.40 8.66
N ILE A 64 -1.10 -3.13 8.44
CA ILE A 64 -2.23 -2.46 9.10
C ILE A 64 -3.52 -2.50 8.28
N ALA A 65 -3.42 -2.72 6.96
CA ALA A 65 -4.58 -2.89 6.09
C ALA A 65 -4.21 -3.69 4.83
N GLU A 66 -5.16 -4.48 4.33
CA GLU A 66 -5.02 -5.20 3.07
C GLU A 66 -6.33 -5.13 2.26
N THR A 67 -6.22 -5.01 0.94
CA THR A 67 -7.37 -5.16 0.04
C THR A 67 -6.98 -5.78 -1.29
N VAL A 68 -7.96 -6.32 -2.01
CA VAL A 68 -7.73 -6.87 -3.36
C VAL A 68 -8.10 -5.83 -4.39
N ILE A 69 -7.17 -5.58 -5.32
CA ILE A 69 -7.39 -4.70 -6.46
C ILE A 69 -7.27 -5.48 -7.76
N LYS A 70 -7.98 -5.02 -8.79
CA LYS A 70 -7.87 -5.55 -10.15
C LYS A 70 -7.46 -4.41 -11.08
N GLN A 71 -6.25 -4.52 -11.64
CA GLN A 71 -5.72 -3.62 -12.66
C GLN A 71 -6.03 -4.17 -14.05
#